data_AF-A0A6S6S754-F1
#
_entry.id   AF-A0A6S6S754-F1
#
_cell.length_a   1.000
_cell.length_b   1.000
_cell.length_c   1.000
_cell.angle_alpha   90.00
_cell.angle_beta   90.00
_cell.angle_gamma   90.00
#
_symmetry.space_group_name_H-M   'P 1'
#
loop_
_entity.id
_entity.type
_entity.pdbx_description
1 polymer ?
#
loop_
_entity_poly.entity_id
_entity_poly.type
_entity_poly.pdbx_seq_one_letter_code
_entity_poly.pdbx_strand_id
1 'polypeptide(L)'
;MAQNKENYTFPWGFHLGDLVAKDSGRMPLYTPSNDGGFCLLYDKVSEKQVDTMLESLCLELLSSMPHESLKVNLFDFGRKKFYNLSPLQYMHLYQISYNDAMISAHFEEIEETIVSRHQEILCCNRQTIDEHNQKSKMKMNYHLVLLNLDNFPNDEVELRRINNFLESAVIAGVYVIAFGYEEMKESDNAGVQAILKHFKNINIRDNKFEITKEIFEFTELLTDHAFEALDLDKDALLQETLTGANLEAHMDSENIKLETDTRVK
;
A
#
# COMPACT_ATOMS: atom_id res chain seq x y z
N MET A 1 13.92 31.38 4.01
CA MET A 1 13.38 30.20 3.30
C MET A 1 12.87 29.25 4.36
N ALA A 2 11.55 29.18 4.55
CA ALA A 2 10.97 28.15 5.40
C ALA A 2 11.22 26.82 4.68
N GLN A 3 12.07 25.96 5.23
CA GLN A 3 12.09 24.56 4.82
C GLN A 3 10.70 24.03 5.13
N ASN A 4 9.86 23.82 4.11
CA ASN A 4 8.72 22.93 4.25
C ASN A 4 9.31 21.61 4.75
N LYS A 5 9.11 21.30 6.03
CA LYS A 5 9.45 19.98 6.56
C LYS A 5 8.49 19.02 5.89
N GLU A 6 8.90 18.45 4.77
CA GLU A 6 8.19 17.33 4.17
C GLU A 6 7.97 16.26 5.24
N ASN A 7 6.70 15.90 5.42
CA ASN A 7 6.32 14.92 6.41
C ASN A 7 6.58 13.52 5.81
N TYR A 8 7.73 12.93 6.12
CA TYR A 8 8.11 11.58 5.69
C TYR A 8 7.52 10.48 6.59
N THR A 9 6.31 10.66 7.12
CA THR A 9 5.56 9.57 7.78
C THR A 9 4.63 8.90 6.78
N PHE A 10 4.35 7.62 6.99
CA PHE A 10 3.21 7.01 6.33
C PHE A 10 1.91 7.70 6.78
N PRO A 11 0.88 7.81 5.93
CA PRO A 11 -0.42 8.33 6.33
C PRO A 11 -1.03 7.57 7.51
N TRP A 12 -1.82 8.26 8.33
CA TRP A 12 -2.42 7.69 9.55
C TRP A 12 -3.47 6.61 9.27
N GLY A 13 -3.97 6.51 8.04
CA GLY A 13 -4.98 5.55 7.63
C GLY A 13 -5.09 5.39 6.13
N PHE A 14 -5.72 4.30 5.72
CA PHE A 14 -6.10 4.00 4.35
C PHE A 14 -7.49 4.54 4.08
N HIS A 15 -7.62 5.43 3.10
CA HIS A 15 -8.91 5.96 2.68
C HIS A 15 -9.70 4.88 1.96
N LEU A 16 -10.84 4.48 2.52
CA LEU A 16 -11.69 3.43 1.94
C LEU A 16 -12.77 4.01 1.01
N GLY A 17 -13.16 5.26 1.25
CA GLY A 17 -14.22 5.95 0.53
C GLY A 17 -14.92 6.98 1.42
N ASP A 18 -16.07 7.46 0.99
CA ASP A 18 -16.82 8.50 1.69
C ASP A 18 -18.15 8.00 2.24
N LEU A 19 -18.53 8.48 3.41
CA LEU A 19 -19.90 8.49 3.90
C LEU A 19 -20.60 9.74 3.38
N VAL A 20 -21.60 9.54 2.52
CA VAL A 20 -22.35 10.60 1.84
C VAL A 20 -23.75 10.69 2.44
N ALA A 21 -24.05 11.81 3.08
CA ALA A 21 -25.41 12.16 3.49
C ALA A 21 -26.06 13.07 2.45
N LYS A 22 -27.39 13.02 2.37
CA LYS A 22 -28.17 13.87 1.46
C LYS A 22 -27.95 15.37 1.68
N ASP A 23 -27.74 15.78 2.93
CA ASP A 23 -27.81 17.20 3.32
C ASP A 23 -26.55 17.72 4.05
N SER A 24 -25.63 16.85 4.48
CA SER A 24 -24.51 17.23 5.36
C SER A 24 -23.11 17.04 4.77
N GLY A 25 -23.00 16.78 3.46
CA GLY A 25 -21.72 16.61 2.77
C GLY A 25 -21.13 15.20 2.85
N ARG A 26 -19.86 15.09 2.46
CA ARG A 26 -19.08 13.84 2.40
C ARG A 26 -18.15 13.78 3.61
N MET A 27 -18.05 12.62 4.23
CA MET A 27 -17.11 12.36 5.33
C MET A 27 -16.21 11.19 4.95
N PRO A 28 -14.89 11.38 4.83
CA PRO A 28 -14.01 10.30 4.42
C PRO A 28 -13.90 9.25 5.53
N LEU A 29 -13.93 7.99 5.12
CA LEU A 29 -13.82 6.82 5.98
C LEU A 29 -12.43 6.21 5.79
N TYR A 30 -11.68 6.12 6.88
CA TYR A 30 -10.35 5.54 6.90
C TYR A 30 -10.30 4.30 7.79
N THR A 31 -9.49 3.32 7.42
CA THR A 31 -9.00 2.30 8.36
C THR A 31 -7.59 2.68 8.84
N PRO A 32 -7.27 2.57 10.14
CA PRO A 32 -5.96 2.97 10.67
C PRO A 32 -4.80 2.21 10.03
N SER A 33 -3.70 2.90 9.73
CA SER A 33 -2.49 2.26 9.18
C SER A 33 -1.72 1.46 10.24
N ASN A 34 -1.92 1.77 11.52
CA ASN A 34 -1.35 1.01 12.65
C ASN A 34 -1.81 -0.45 12.70
N ASP A 35 -2.92 -0.79 12.02
CA ASP A 35 -3.36 -2.18 11.87
C ASP A 35 -2.48 -2.96 10.87
N GLY A 36 -1.49 -2.31 10.26
CA GLY A 36 -0.60 -2.88 9.25
C GLY A 36 -1.26 -3.07 7.88
N GLY A 37 -2.58 -2.97 7.81
CA GLY A 37 -3.34 -3.22 6.59
C GLY A 37 -4.74 -3.78 6.84
N PHE A 38 -5.34 -4.35 5.80
CA PHE A 38 -6.69 -4.92 5.84
C PHE A 38 -6.89 -5.97 4.72
N CYS A 39 -7.95 -6.75 4.83
CA CYS A 39 -8.38 -7.72 3.84
C CYS A 39 -9.67 -7.25 3.14
N LEU A 40 -9.71 -7.29 1.80
CA LEU A 40 -10.90 -7.09 0.99
C LEU A 40 -11.42 -8.44 0.49
N LEU A 41 -12.59 -8.85 0.97
CA LEU A 41 -13.23 -10.11 0.58
C LEU A 41 -14.49 -9.82 -0.21
N TYR A 42 -14.57 -10.28 -1.45
CA TYR A 42 -15.63 -9.84 -2.35
C TYR A 42 -16.27 -10.96 -3.14
N ASP A 43 -17.53 -10.76 -3.56
CA ASP A 43 -18.15 -11.60 -4.56
C ASP A 43 -17.69 -11.24 -5.99
N LYS A 44 -17.89 -12.14 -6.93
CA LYS A 44 -17.49 -11.94 -8.33
C LYS A 44 -18.10 -10.70 -8.99
N VAL A 45 -19.29 -10.29 -8.56
CA VAL A 45 -19.98 -9.11 -9.12
C VAL A 45 -19.29 -7.81 -8.69
N SER A 46 -18.61 -7.84 -7.54
CA SER A 46 -17.93 -6.70 -6.92
C SER A 46 -16.46 -6.55 -7.31
N GLU A 47 -15.87 -7.53 -8.02
CA GLU A 47 -14.44 -7.54 -8.40
C GLU A 47 -13.99 -6.23 -9.05
N LYS A 48 -14.75 -5.71 -10.01
CA LYS A 48 -14.40 -4.46 -10.70
C LYS A 48 -14.39 -3.24 -9.77
N GLN A 49 -15.31 -3.18 -8.80
CA GLN A 49 -15.36 -2.08 -7.83
C GLN A 49 -14.16 -2.15 -6.89
N VAL A 50 -13.78 -3.36 -6.47
CA VAL A 50 -12.59 -3.61 -5.64
C VAL A 50 -11.31 -3.20 -6.37
N ASP A 51 -11.14 -3.63 -7.63
CA ASP A 51 -9.98 -3.28 -8.43
C ASP A 51 -9.86 -1.75 -8.59
N THR A 52 -10.99 -1.09 -8.85
CA THR A 52 -11.08 0.37 -8.99
C THR A 52 -10.65 1.08 -7.70
N MET A 53 -11.16 0.62 -6.56
CA MET A 53 -10.83 1.16 -5.23
C MET A 53 -9.36 0.97 -4.88
N LEU A 54 -8.82 -0.24 -5.09
CA LEU A 54 -7.40 -0.54 -4.83
C LEU A 54 -6.47 0.34 -5.66
N GLU A 55 -6.78 0.52 -6.94
CA GLU A 55 -5.99 1.37 -7.82
C GLU A 55 -6.04 2.84 -7.39
N SER A 56 -7.23 3.36 -7.06
CA SER A 56 -7.39 4.73 -6.54
C SER A 56 -6.66 4.93 -5.22
N LEU A 57 -6.73 3.99 -4.29
CA LEU A 57 -6.04 4.04 -3.00
C LEU A 57 -4.52 4.08 -3.21
N CYS A 58 -3.98 3.22 -4.08
CA CYS A 58 -2.55 3.21 -4.35
C CYS A 58 -2.06 4.54 -4.92
N LEU A 59 -2.79 5.09 -5.88
CA LEU A 59 -2.45 6.37 -6.51
C LEU A 59 -2.57 7.55 -5.53
N GLU A 60 -3.59 7.56 -4.67
CA GLU A 60 -3.74 8.58 -3.63
C GLU A 60 -2.57 8.54 -2.62
N LEU A 61 -2.16 7.34 -2.20
CA LEU A 61 -0.99 7.20 -1.32
C LEU A 61 0.29 7.67 -2.03
N LEU A 62 0.49 7.25 -3.28
CA LEU A 62 1.67 7.64 -4.06
C LEU A 62 1.73 9.14 -4.33
N SER A 63 0.60 9.81 -4.57
CA SER A 63 0.56 11.25 -4.84
C SER A 63 0.67 12.11 -3.58
N SER A 64 0.20 11.61 -2.43
CA SER A 64 0.23 12.32 -1.16
C SER A 64 1.54 12.18 -0.38
N MET A 65 2.34 11.16 -0.69
CA MET A 65 3.62 10.90 -0.06
C MET A 65 4.78 11.55 -0.83
N PRO A 66 5.91 11.88 -0.16
CA PRO A 66 7.10 12.38 -0.85
C PRO A 66 7.56 11.43 -1.97
N HIS A 67 8.14 11.98 -3.04
CA HIS A 67 8.56 11.17 -4.19
C HIS A 67 9.52 10.04 -3.79
N GLU A 68 9.38 8.89 -4.45
CA GLU A 68 10.10 7.63 -4.17
C GLU A 68 9.95 7.08 -2.74
N SER A 69 9.22 7.75 -1.84
CA SER A 69 9.10 7.30 -0.46
C SER A 69 8.17 6.11 -0.30
N LEU A 70 7.33 5.76 -1.28
CA LEU A 70 6.46 4.58 -1.26
C LEU A 70 6.70 3.71 -2.49
N LYS A 71 6.77 2.39 -2.27
CA LYS A 71 6.76 1.37 -3.33
C LYS A 71 5.53 0.49 -3.20
N VAL A 72 4.81 0.27 -4.29
CA VAL A 72 3.66 -0.62 -4.38
C VAL A 72 4.09 -1.95 -5.02
N ASN A 73 3.84 -3.05 -4.33
CA ASN A 73 4.25 -4.41 -4.72
C ASN A 73 3.00 -5.26 -4.88
N LEU A 74 2.65 -5.65 -6.11
CA LEU A 74 1.50 -6.49 -6.40
C LEU A 74 1.92 -7.95 -6.57
N PHE A 75 1.34 -8.83 -5.77
CA PHE A 75 1.46 -10.28 -5.89
C PHE A 75 0.15 -10.82 -6.46
N ASP A 76 0.12 -11.03 -7.78
CA ASP A 76 -1.07 -11.48 -8.50
C ASP A 76 -0.68 -12.23 -9.79
N PHE A 77 -1.05 -13.51 -9.89
CA PHE A 77 -0.88 -14.33 -11.11
C PHE A 77 -1.88 -13.98 -12.21
N GLY A 78 -2.83 -13.08 -11.94
CA GLY A 78 -3.90 -12.68 -12.82
C GLY A 78 -3.48 -11.81 -14.02
N ARG A 79 -4.50 -11.38 -14.78
CA ARG A 79 -4.33 -10.43 -15.90
C ARG A 79 -4.02 -9.03 -15.37
N LYS A 80 -3.41 -8.16 -16.20
CA LYS A 80 -3.22 -6.74 -15.84
C LYS A 80 -4.55 -6.09 -15.43
N LYS A 81 -4.72 -5.77 -14.14
CA LYS A 81 -5.90 -5.10 -13.58
C LYS A 81 -5.71 -3.59 -13.37
N PHE A 82 -4.52 -3.19 -12.90
CA PHE A 82 -4.20 -1.79 -12.57
C PHE A 82 -3.46 -1.09 -13.73
N TYR A 83 -4.23 -0.50 -14.65
CA TYR A 83 -3.71 0.17 -15.83
C TYR A 83 -3.04 1.50 -15.53
N ASN A 84 -3.61 2.32 -14.63
CA ASN A 84 -3.08 3.61 -14.22
C ASN A 84 -1.83 3.48 -13.34
N LEU A 85 -1.62 2.34 -12.66
CA LEU A 85 -0.35 2.05 -11.99
C LEU A 85 0.76 1.60 -12.96
N SER A 86 0.41 1.05 -14.13
CA SER A 86 1.40 0.47 -15.03
C SER A 86 2.54 1.40 -15.49
N PRO A 87 2.35 2.71 -15.72
CA PRO A 87 3.44 3.63 -16.06
C PRO A 87 4.48 3.77 -14.94
N LEU A 88 4.09 3.53 -13.69
CA LEU A 88 4.95 3.69 -12.52
C LEU A 88 5.99 2.56 -12.38
N GLN A 89 5.87 1.48 -13.17
CA GLN A 89 6.89 0.42 -13.22
C GLN A 89 8.24 0.93 -13.74
N TYR A 90 8.23 1.86 -14.69
CA TYR A 90 9.46 2.46 -15.25
C TYR A 90 10.23 3.28 -14.21
N MET A 91 9.55 3.71 -13.14
CA MET A 91 10.13 4.47 -12.04
C MET A 91 10.38 3.60 -10.80
N HIS A 92 10.15 2.29 -10.90
CA HIS A 92 10.27 1.35 -9.78
C HIS A 92 9.40 1.69 -8.56
N LEU A 93 8.31 2.45 -8.76
CA LEU A 93 7.31 2.75 -7.72
C LEU A 93 6.19 1.70 -7.68
N TYR A 94 6.04 0.92 -8.74
CA TYR A 94 5.09 -0.18 -8.84
C TYR A 94 5.78 -1.41 -9.41
N GLN A 95 5.64 -2.56 -8.76
CA GLN A 95 6.23 -3.82 -9.19
C GLN A 95 5.18 -4.93 -9.14
N ILE A 96 5.17 -5.81 -10.15
CA ILE A 96 4.23 -6.93 -10.25
C ILE A 96 5.01 -8.24 -10.22
N SER A 97 4.65 -9.12 -9.29
CA SER A 97 5.06 -10.52 -9.25
C SER A 97 3.88 -11.39 -9.68
N TYR A 98 4.03 -12.07 -10.82
CA TYR A 98 2.93 -12.78 -11.52
C TYR A 98 3.17 -14.28 -11.74
N ASN A 99 4.21 -14.83 -11.13
CA ASN A 99 4.46 -16.28 -11.07
C ASN A 99 5.14 -16.64 -9.74
N ASP A 100 5.11 -17.92 -9.38
CA ASP A 100 5.63 -18.41 -8.09
C ASP A 100 7.07 -17.93 -7.82
N ALA A 101 7.96 -18.08 -8.79
CA ALA A 101 9.37 -17.69 -8.63
C ALA A 101 9.54 -16.18 -8.35
N MET A 102 8.76 -15.32 -9.02
CA MET A 102 8.78 -13.88 -8.78
C MET A 102 8.12 -13.48 -7.46
N ILE A 103 7.07 -14.18 -7.03
CA ILE A 103 6.46 -13.94 -5.72
C ILE A 103 7.45 -14.32 -4.63
N SER A 104 8.01 -15.53 -4.69
CA SER A 104 8.93 -16.04 -3.68
C SER A 104 10.19 -15.17 -3.56
N ALA A 105 10.81 -14.79 -4.68
CA ALA A 105 11.97 -13.90 -4.67
C ALA A 105 11.64 -12.51 -4.12
N HIS A 106 10.53 -11.90 -4.55
CA HIS A 106 10.19 -10.55 -4.09
C HIS A 106 9.70 -10.53 -2.64
N PHE A 107 9.04 -11.60 -2.17
CA PHE A 107 8.71 -11.77 -0.76
C PHE A 107 9.97 -11.86 0.10
N GLU A 108 11.00 -12.59 -0.35
CA GLU A 108 12.31 -12.64 0.29
C GLU A 108 12.97 -11.26 0.39
N GLU A 109 12.95 -10.46 -0.68
CA GLU A 109 13.50 -9.10 -0.67
C GLU A 109 12.80 -8.18 0.36
N ILE A 110 11.48 -8.29 0.48
CA ILE A 110 10.70 -7.51 1.46
C ILE A 110 11.02 -7.99 2.88
N GLU A 111 11.14 -9.30 3.10
CA GLU A 111 11.55 -9.85 4.39
C GLU A 111 12.95 -9.43 4.80
N GLU A 112 13.92 -9.48 3.90
CA GLU A 112 15.28 -8.98 4.14
C GLU A 112 15.25 -7.50 4.53
N THR A 113 14.39 -6.71 3.87
CA THR A 113 14.17 -5.31 4.23
C THR A 113 13.62 -5.16 5.66
N ILE A 114 12.63 -5.96 6.05
CA ILE A 114 12.06 -5.95 7.41
C ILE A 114 13.14 -6.34 8.43
N VAL A 115 13.87 -7.43 8.18
CA VAL A 115 14.91 -7.95 9.07
C VAL A 115 16.04 -6.92 9.24
N SER A 116 16.56 -6.37 8.14
CA SER A 116 17.61 -5.35 8.17
C SER A 116 17.15 -4.11 8.95
N ARG A 117 15.90 -3.66 8.76
CA ARG A 117 15.34 -2.53 9.52
C ARG A 117 15.33 -2.81 11.02
N HIS A 118 14.83 -3.97 11.44
CA HIS A 118 14.81 -4.35 12.86
C HIS A 118 16.20 -4.50 13.47
N GLN A 119 17.18 -4.96 12.71
CA GLN A 119 18.55 -5.19 13.21
C GLN A 119 19.43 -3.94 13.20
N GLU A 120 19.29 -3.08 12.20
CA GLU A 120 20.25 -2.02 11.91
C GLU A 120 19.70 -0.61 12.12
N ILE A 121 18.38 -0.43 12.00
CA ILE A 121 17.75 0.90 11.99
C ILE A 121 16.93 1.15 13.26
N LEU A 122 16.08 0.19 13.60
CA LEU A 122 15.15 0.31 14.71
C LEU A 122 15.88 0.06 16.02
N CYS A 123 15.69 0.96 16.98
CA CYS A 123 16.31 0.87 18.29
C CYS A 123 15.42 1.54 19.35
N CYS A 124 15.84 1.51 20.62
CA CYS A 124 15.07 2.07 21.72
C CYS A 124 14.67 3.56 21.54
N ASN A 125 15.42 4.32 20.72
CA ASN A 125 15.16 5.73 20.43
C ASN A 125 14.42 5.99 19.10
N ARG A 126 14.20 4.93 18.31
CA ARG A 126 13.55 4.92 16.98
C ARG A 126 12.82 3.59 16.83
N GLN A 127 11.62 3.50 17.40
CA GLN A 127 10.92 2.22 17.51
C GLN A 127 10.27 1.81 16.20
N THR A 128 9.91 2.78 15.34
CA THR A 128 9.27 2.54 14.04
C THR A 128 10.04 3.22 12.93
N ILE A 129 9.76 2.81 11.68
CA ILE A 129 10.32 3.48 10.51
C ILE A 129 9.88 4.94 10.42
N ASP A 130 8.65 5.28 10.87
CA ASP A 130 8.15 6.65 10.88
C ASP A 130 9.04 7.52 11.79
N GLU A 131 9.36 7.03 12.99
CA GLU A 131 10.26 7.74 13.90
C GLU A 131 11.66 7.92 13.31
N HIS A 132 12.19 6.88 12.66
CA HIS A 132 13.46 6.98 11.97
C HIS A 132 13.40 8.01 10.85
N ASN A 133 12.40 7.95 9.99
CA ASN A 133 12.22 8.86 8.87
C ASN A 133 11.99 10.30 9.32
N GLN A 134 11.38 10.55 10.48
CA GLN A 134 11.28 11.90 11.03
C GLN A 134 12.62 12.44 11.55
N LYS A 135 13.44 11.59 12.17
CA LYS A 135 14.69 11.99 12.86
C LYS A 135 15.94 11.91 11.97
N SER A 136 15.94 11.05 10.96
CA SER A 136 17.10 10.75 10.10
C SER A 136 17.17 11.68 8.89
N LYS A 137 18.39 11.95 8.42
CA LYS A 137 18.62 12.59 7.11
C LYS A 137 18.45 11.59 5.96
N MET A 138 18.82 10.33 6.19
CA MET A 138 18.62 9.24 5.23
C MET A 138 17.25 8.63 5.50
N LYS A 139 16.29 8.95 4.62
CA LYS A 139 14.93 8.42 4.65
C LYS A 139 14.93 7.01 4.05
N MET A 140 14.04 6.18 4.56
CA MET A 140 13.78 4.83 4.07
C MET A 140 12.40 4.78 3.46
N ASN A 141 12.26 4.07 2.34
CA ASN A 141 10.99 3.97 1.65
C ASN A 141 10.01 3.04 2.40
N TYR A 142 8.73 3.31 2.30
CA TYR A 142 7.65 2.43 2.73
C TYR A 142 7.32 1.43 1.61
N HIS A 143 6.72 0.31 1.99
CA HIS A 143 6.24 -0.69 1.05
C HIS A 143 4.74 -0.92 1.29
N LEU A 144 3.94 -0.84 0.24
CA LEU A 144 2.58 -1.32 0.22
C LEU A 144 2.53 -2.61 -0.58
N VAL A 145 2.10 -3.70 0.04
CA VAL A 145 1.99 -5.02 -0.58
C VAL A 145 0.53 -5.29 -0.86
N LEU A 146 0.18 -5.40 -2.15
CA LEU A 146 -1.13 -5.87 -2.59
C LEU A 146 -1.05 -7.37 -2.81
N LEU A 147 -1.78 -8.14 -2.00
CA LEU A 147 -1.67 -9.59 -1.96
C LEU A 147 -2.97 -10.24 -2.42
N ASN A 148 -2.96 -10.84 -3.62
CA ASN A 148 -4.09 -11.63 -4.08
C ASN A 148 -4.08 -12.99 -3.36
N LEU A 149 -5.06 -13.21 -2.49
CA LEU A 149 -5.21 -14.41 -1.69
C LEU A 149 -5.51 -15.66 -2.52
N ASP A 150 -6.20 -15.51 -3.66
CA ASP A 150 -6.48 -16.61 -4.59
C ASP A 150 -5.19 -17.20 -5.19
N ASN A 151 -4.14 -16.38 -5.24
CA ASN A 151 -2.84 -16.72 -5.82
C ASN A 151 -1.75 -16.89 -4.75
N PHE A 152 -2.14 -16.97 -3.48
CA PHE A 152 -1.18 -17.16 -2.40
C PHE A 152 -0.59 -18.59 -2.45
N PRO A 153 0.74 -18.76 -2.36
CA PRO A 153 1.35 -20.08 -2.47
C PRO A 153 0.87 -21.01 -1.35
N ASN A 154 0.40 -22.21 -1.71
CA ASN A 154 -0.11 -23.21 -0.76
C ASN A 154 1.00 -23.99 -0.03
N ASP A 155 2.19 -24.14 -0.64
CA ASP A 155 3.20 -25.11 -0.18
C ASP A 155 4.62 -24.54 0.02
N GLU A 156 4.88 -23.27 -0.33
CA GLU A 156 6.25 -22.74 -0.37
C GLU A 156 6.68 -21.94 0.87
N VAL A 157 5.73 -21.34 1.60
CA VAL A 157 6.06 -20.44 2.72
C VAL A 157 5.64 -21.07 4.06
N GLU A 158 6.62 -21.32 4.93
CA GLU A 158 6.39 -21.82 6.29
C GLU A 158 5.43 -20.88 7.04
N LEU A 159 4.35 -21.40 7.65
CA LEU A 159 3.38 -20.60 8.40
C LEU A 159 4.03 -19.67 9.45
N ARG A 160 5.10 -20.14 10.09
CA ARG A 160 5.89 -19.34 11.04
C ARG A 160 6.51 -18.11 10.38
N ARG A 161 7.01 -18.25 9.15
CA ARG A 161 7.59 -17.17 8.35
C ARG A 161 6.53 -16.11 8.04
N ILE A 162 5.32 -16.53 7.64
CA ILE A 162 4.17 -15.64 7.43
C ILE A 162 3.80 -14.87 8.70
N ASN A 163 3.67 -15.55 9.84
CA ASN A 163 3.34 -14.89 11.10
C ASN A 163 4.41 -13.87 11.51
N ASN A 164 5.70 -14.23 11.41
CA ASN A 164 6.80 -13.32 11.71
C ASN A 164 6.80 -12.09 10.79
N PHE A 165 6.51 -12.30 9.50
CA PHE A 165 6.35 -11.22 8.53
C PHE A 165 5.23 -10.26 8.95
N LEU A 166 4.02 -10.78 9.19
CA LEU A 166 2.85 -9.97 9.57
C LEU A 166 3.08 -9.18 10.86
N GLU A 167 3.64 -9.81 11.89
CA GLU A 167 3.92 -9.16 13.18
C GLU A 167 5.01 -8.07 13.10
N SER A 168 5.96 -8.20 12.16
CA SER A 168 7.13 -7.32 12.08
C SER A 168 6.99 -6.21 11.03
N ALA A 169 6.07 -6.39 10.07
CA ALA A 169 5.94 -5.57 8.86
C ALA A 169 5.65 -4.09 9.16
N VAL A 170 4.60 -3.80 9.94
CA VAL A 170 4.11 -2.42 10.15
C VAL A 170 5.17 -1.52 10.79
N ILE A 171 5.87 -2.02 11.81
CA ILE A 171 6.93 -1.29 12.52
C ILE A 171 8.10 -1.00 11.56
N ALA A 172 8.38 -1.94 10.65
CA ALA A 172 9.39 -1.82 9.62
C ALA A 172 8.92 -1.02 8.39
N GLY A 173 7.68 -0.48 8.36
CA GLY A 173 7.18 0.33 7.24
C GLY A 173 6.65 -0.46 6.05
N VAL A 174 6.25 -1.70 6.27
CA VAL A 174 5.61 -2.56 5.27
C VAL A 174 4.14 -2.72 5.66
N TYR A 175 3.25 -2.38 4.73
CA TYR A 175 1.81 -2.45 4.89
C TYR A 175 1.21 -3.42 3.88
N VAL A 176 0.16 -4.14 4.24
CA VAL A 176 -0.39 -5.24 3.43
C VAL A 176 -1.88 -5.03 3.19
N ILE A 177 -2.30 -4.92 1.94
CA ILE A 177 -3.70 -5.03 1.56
C ILE A 177 -3.89 -6.37 0.87
N ALA A 178 -4.50 -7.30 1.59
CA ALA A 178 -4.87 -8.59 1.03
C ALA A 178 -6.24 -8.48 0.37
N PHE A 179 -6.45 -9.19 -0.74
CA PHE A 179 -7.73 -9.20 -1.42
C PHE A 179 -7.98 -10.55 -2.08
N GLY A 180 -9.24 -10.95 -2.20
CA GLY A 180 -9.63 -12.18 -2.86
C GLY A 180 -11.13 -12.44 -2.74
N TYR A 181 -11.58 -13.54 -3.33
CA TYR A 181 -13.00 -13.88 -3.22
C TYR A 181 -13.40 -14.26 -1.80
N GLU A 182 -14.69 -14.11 -1.46
CA GLU A 182 -15.21 -14.44 -0.14
C GLU A 182 -14.97 -15.91 0.27
N GLU A 183 -14.91 -16.81 -0.70
CA GLU A 183 -14.57 -18.23 -0.54
C GLU A 183 -13.22 -18.44 0.15
N MET A 184 -12.30 -17.46 0.13
CA MET A 184 -11.03 -17.52 0.83
C MET A 184 -11.18 -17.68 2.36
N LYS A 185 -12.33 -17.31 2.94
CA LYS A 185 -12.62 -17.57 4.36
C LYS A 185 -12.60 -19.05 4.70
N GLU A 186 -12.95 -19.91 3.74
CA GLU A 186 -12.99 -21.36 3.90
C GLU A 186 -11.74 -22.04 3.31
N SER A 187 -10.70 -21.27 2.96
CA SER A 187 -9.47 -21.82 2.39
C SER A 187 -8.75 -22.76 3.35
N ASP A 188 -8.31 -23.91 2.84
CA ASP A 188 -7.45 -24.87 3.56
C ASP A 188 -6.00 -24.37 3.71
N ASN A 189 -5.63 -23.26 3.05
CA ASN A 189 -4.30 -22.68 3.15
C ASN A 189 -4.12 -21.97 4.49
N ALA A 190 -3.27 -22.55 5.36
CA ALA A 190 -2.98 -22.00 6.68
C ALA A 190 -2.37 -20.58 6.65
N GLY A 191 -1.61 -20.24 5.61
CA GLY A 191 -1.06 -18.91 5.38
C GLY A 191 -2.14 -17.88 5.07
N VAL A 192 -3.08 -18.21 4.18
CA VAL A 192 -4.27 -17.39 3.91
C VAL A 192 -5.06 -17.17 5.20
N GLN A 193 -5.32 -18.24 5.96
CA GLN A 193 -6.04 -18.14 7.24
C GLN A 193 -5.30 -17.26 8.28
N ALA A 194 -3.97 -17.30 8.31
CA ALA A 194 -3.17 -16.42 9.17
C ALA A 194 -3.34 -14.95 8.79
N ILE A 195 -3.28 -14.63 7.49
CA ILE A 195 -3.49 -13.27 6.96
C ILE A 195 -4.90 -12.77 7.31
N LEU A 196 -5.93 -13.57 7.03
CA LEU A 196 -7.34 -13.25 7.31
C LEU A 196 -7.64 -13.06 8.80
N LYS A 197 -6.89 -13.74 9.68
CA LYS A 197 -7.02 -13.59 11.13
C LYS A 197 -6.26 -12.37 11.66
N HIS A 198 -5.15 -12.03 11.02
CA HIS A 198 -4.29 -10.92 11.45
C HIS A 198 -4.92 -9.56 11.11
N PHE A 199 -5.49 -9.43 9.91
CA PHE A 199 -6.06 -8.19 9.42
C PHE A 199 -7.59 -8.14 9.55
N LYS A 200 -8.11 -6.92 9.62
CA LYS A 200 -9.55 -6.66 9.56
C LYS A 200 -10.11 -7.07 8.20
N ASN A 201 -11.25 -7.75 8.20
CA ASN A 201 -11.90 -8.21 6.98
C ASN A 201 -13.05 -7.27 6.58
N ILE A 202 -12.95 -6.69 5.40
CA ILE A 202 -13.98 -5.86 4.77
C ILE A 202 -14.66 -6.70 3.71
N ASN A 203 -15.93 -7.06 3.93
CA ASN A 203 -16.68 -7.85 2.96
C ASN A 203 -17.42 -6.95 1.98
N ILE A 204 -17.48 -7.37 0.72
CA ILE A 204 -18.14 -6.63 -0.35
C ILE A 204 -19.05 -7.60 -1.11
N ARG A 205 -20.36 -7.37 -1.04
CA ARG A 205 -21.38 -8.21 -1.67
C ARG A 205 -22.32 -7.34 -2.48
N ASP A 206 -22.63 -7.75 -3.71
CA ASP A 206 -23.48 -7.01 -4.63
C ASP A 206 -23.08 -5.52 -4.76
N ASN A 207 -21.77 -5.24 -4.85
CA ASN A 207 -21.15 -3.91 -4.87
C ASN A 207 -21.42 -3.04 -3.61
N LYS A 208 -21.73 -3.68 -2.48
CA LYS A 208 -21.95 -3.01 -1.19
C LYS A 208 -20.93 -3.46 -0.17
N PHE A 209 -20.29 -2.48 0.45
CA PHE A 209 -19.33 -2.69 1.52
C PHE A 209 -20.07 -2.94 2.84
N GLU A 210 -19.73 -4.04 3.50
CA GLU A 210 -20.19 -4.35 4.85
C GLU A 210 -19.34 -3.57 5.87
N ILE A 211 -19.72 -2.32 6.13
CA ILE A 211 -19.05 -1.48 7.13
C ILE A 211 -19.49 -1.91 8.53
N THR A 212 -18.61 -2.63 9.23
CA THR A 212 -18.83 -3.11 10.61
C THR A 212 -18.23 -2.15 11.64
N LYS A 213 -18.55 -2.35 12.93
CA LYS A 213 -17.95 -1.60 14.04
C LYS A 213 -16.43 -1.73 14.14
N GLU A 214 -15.88 -2.83 13.64
CA GLU A 214 -14.44 -3.06 13.61
C GLU A 214 -13.73 -2.17 12.57
N ILE A 215 -14.42 -1.88 11.47
CA ILE A 215 -13.94 -1.01 10.39
C ILE A 215 -14.21 0.45 10.73
N PHE A 216 -15.39 0.75 11.25
CA PHE A 216 -15.82 2.10 11.59
C PHE A 216 -16.67 2.10 12.87
N GLU A 217 -16.14 2.67 13.95
CA GLU A 217 -16.74 2.61 15.29
C GLU A 217 -18.15 3.24 15.33
N PHE A 218 -18.38 4.30 14.55
CA PHE A 218 -19.63 5.07 14.52
C PHE A 218 -20.64 4.54 13.51
N THR A 219 -20.91 3.23 13.53
CA THR A 219 -21.89 2.58 12.62
C THR A 219 -23.28 3.21 12.66
N GLU A 220 -23.63 3.92 13.71
CA GLU A 220 -24.87 4.67 13.84
C GLU A 220 -25.01 5.74 12.74
N LEU A 221 -23.90 6.26 12.20
CA LEU A 221 -23.94 7.20 11.07
C LEU A 221 -24.35 6.54 9.75
N LEU A 222 -24.25 5.20 9.64
CA LEU A 222 -24.67 4.47 8.44
C LEU A 222 -26.20 4.40 8.29
N THR A 223 -26.97 4.88 9.28
CA THR A 223 -28.44 4.98 9.13
C THR A 223 -28.83 6.09 8.16
N ASP A 224 -28.08 7.19 8.14
CA ASP A 224 -28.42 8.41 7.43
C ASP A 224 -27.42 8.73 6.29
N HIS A 225 -26.29 8.02 6.25
CA HIS A 225 -25.25 8.14 5.24
C HIS A 225 -25.14 6.86 4.40
N ALA A 226 -24.93 7.04 3.09
CA ALA A 226 -24.55 5.95 2.20
C ALA A 226 -23.02 5.92 2.04
N PHE A 227 -22.43 4.73 2.09
CA PHE A 227 -21.01 4.56 1.78
C PHE A 227 -20.79 4.51 0.26
N GLU A 228 -19.93 5.37 -0.24
CA GLU A 228 -19.39 5.35 -1.60
C GLU A 228 -17.93 4.94 -1.54
N ALA A 229 -17.60 3.82 -2.19
CA ALA A 229 -16.23 3.32 -2.27
C ALA A 229 -15.31 4.32 -2.97
N LEU A 230 -14.03 4.31 -2.61
CA LEU A 230 -13.04 5.18 -3.22
C LEU A 230 -12.98 4.97 -4.74
N ASP A 231 -13.26 6.02 -5.50
CA ASP A 231 -13.06 6.07 -6.95
C ASP A 231 -12.64 7.49 -7.32
N LEU A 232 -11.34 7.72 -7.33
CA LEU A 232 -10.73 9.02 -7.59
C LEU A 232 -10.34 9.16 -9.06
N ASP A 233 -10.07 10.40 -9.48
CA ASP A 233 -9.49 10.71 -10.80
C ASP A 233 -8.05 10.17 -10.89
N LYS A 234 -7.93 8.93 -11.36
CA LYS A 234 -6.65 8.19 -11.44
C LYS A 234 -5.66 8.86 -12.39
N ASP A 235 -6.14 9.53 -13.43
CA ASP A 235 -5.26 10.23 -14.37
C ASP A 235 -4.65 11.46 -13.69
N ALA A 236 -5.45 12.24 -12.95
CA ALA A 236 -4.95 13.36 -12.16
C ALA A 236 -3.94 12.92 -11.10
N LEU A 237 -4.25 11.88 -10.31
CA LEU A 237 -3.33 11.37 -9.28
C LEU A 237 -2.03 10.80 -9.87
N LEU A 238 -2.11 10.14 -11.03
CA LEU A 238 -0.92 9.70 -11.76
C LEU A 238 -0.07 10.90 -12.18
N GLN A 239 -0.67 11.96 -12.73
CA GLN A 239 0.07 13.17 -13.09
C GLN A 239 0.72 13.82 -11.87
N GLU A 240 0.03 13.89 -10.73
CA GLU A 240 0.59 14.40 -9.46
C GLU A 240 1.79 13.56 -9.01
N THR A 241 1.67 12.23 -9.05
CA THR A 241 2.76 11.31 -8.71
C THR A 241 3.99 11.52 -9.61
N LEU A 242 3.77 11.72 -10.92
CA LEU A 242 4.82 11.96 -11.90
C LEU A 242 5.45 13.35 -11.76
N THR A 243 4.67 14.39 -11.45
CA THR A 243 5.19 15.75 -11.26
C THR A 243 5.94 15.89 -9.93
N GLY A 244 5.53 15.16 -8.89
CA GLY A 244 6.28 15.03 -7.63
C GLY A 244 7.71 14.50 -7.82
N ALA A 245 7.98 13.79 -8.93
CA ALA A 245 9.30 13.33 -9.33
C ALA A 245 10.28 14.44 -9.70
N ASN A 246 9.82 15.69 -9.77
CA ASN A 246 10.61 16.83 -10.16
C ASN A 246 11.36 16.55 -11.48
N LEU A 247 10.65 15.96 -12.46
CA LEU A 247 11.18 15.64 -13.80
C LEU A 247 11.84 16.86 -14.45
N GLU A 248 11.37 18.08 -14.14
CA GLU A 248 11.98 19.34 -14.59
C GLU A 248 13.39 19.55 -14.00
N ALA A 249 13.67 19.16 -12.74
CA ALA A 249 15.00 19.27 -12.15
C ALA A 249 16.01 18.27 -12.75
N HIS A 250 15.53 17.13 -13.27
CA HIS A 250 16.32 16.13 -13.98
C HIS A 250 16.53 16.45 -15.47
N MET A 251 15.67 17.30 -16.05
CA MET A 251 15.79 17.80 -17.42
C MET A 251 16.42 19.21 -17.49
N ASP A 252 16.70 19.84 -16.35
CA ASP A 252 17.35 21.14 -16.30
C ASP A 252 18.83 21.02 -16.73
N SER A 253 19.12 21.56 -17.91
CA SER A 253 20.46 21.55 -18.49
C SER A 253 21.52 22.24 -17.60
N GLU A 254 21.10 23.05 -16.63
CA GLU A 254 22.01 23.69 -15.66
C GLU A 254 22.50 22.75 -14.54
N ASN A 255 21.80 21.65 -14.26
CA ASN A 255 22.20 20.65 -13.25
C ASN A 255 23.09 19.52 -13.81
N ILE A 256 23.23 19.43 -15.14
CA ILE A 256 24.22 18.54 -15.78
C ILE A 256 25.60 19.20 -15.63
N LYS A 257 26.23 19.01 -14.48
CA LYS A 257 27.67 19.28 -14.33
C LYS A 257 28.43 18.22 -15.12
N LEU A 258 28.75 18.52 -16.38
CA LEU A 258 29.83 17.84 -17.09
C LEU A 258 31.08 17.99 -16.22
N GLU A 259 31.61 16.87 -15.71
CA GLU A 259 32.91 16.87 -15.04
C GLU A 259 33.96 17.42 -16.00
N THR A 260 34.38 18.67 -15.77
CA THR A 260 35.55 19.24 -16.42
C THR A 260 36.78 18.86 -15.61
N ASP A 261 37.76 18.31 -16.33
CA ASP A 261 39.12 17.94 -15.92
C ASP A 261 39.34 16.59 -15.21
N THR A 262 39.31 15.50 -16.01
CA THR A 262 40.32 14.43 -15.85
C THR A 262 41.49 14.68 -16.80
N ARG A 263 42.34 15.67 -16.47
CA ARG A 263 43.69 15.71 -17.05
C ARG A 263 44.49 14.54 -16.49
N VAL A 264 44.70 13.53 -17.33
CA VAL A 264 45.69 12.46 -17.14
C VAL A 264 47.08 13.10 -17.02
N LYS A 265 47.79 12.80 -15.92
CA LYS A 265 49.25 12.97 -15.82
C LYS A 265 49.90 11.60 -15.86
#